data_AF-A0A4Y7SDZ5-F1
#
_entry.id   AF-A0A4Y7SDZ5-F1
#
_cell.length_a   1.000
_cell.length_b   1.000
_cell.length_c   1.000
_cell.angle_alpha   90.00
_cell.angle_beta   90.00
_cell.angle_gamma   90.00
#
_symmetry.space_group_name_H-M   'P 1'
#
loop_
_entity.id
_entity.type
_entity.pdbx_description
1 polymer ?
#
loop_
_entity_poly.entity_id
_entity_poly.type
_entity_poly.pdbx_seq_one_letter_code
_entity_poly.pdbx_strand_id
1 'polypeptide(L)'
;MAFPVSEPDDGLIGVVVMPVTTRAEVFSAIDGGPSGATFWLSSLRHYKAKAYRVKLLSPESNLAVDGERFPFEEFQVEVYPRLGTFLSCYGRYAVDFLVRPET
;
A
#
# COMPACT_ATOMS: atom_id res chain seq x y z
N MET A 1 -0.74 11.12 1.21
CA MET A 1 -1.34 9.82 0.86
C MET A 1 -0.30 8.73 1.07
N ALA A 2 -0.65 7.61 1.74
CA ALA A 2 0.33 6.55 2.07
C ALA A 2 0.83 5.76 0.85
N PHE A 3 0.05 5.74 -0.23
CA PHE A 3 0.38 5.08 -1.51
C PHE A 3 0.36 6.12 -2.64
N PRO A 4 1.40 6.95 -2.76
CA PRO A 4 1.39 8.13 -3.63
C PRO A 4 1.39 7.81 -5.14
N VAL A 5 1.77 6.59 -5.52
CA VAL A 5 1.86 6.14 -6.92
C VAL A 5 0.74 5.17 -7.31
N SER A 6 -0.30 5.04 -6.47
CA SER A 6 -1.49 4.25 -6.78
C SER A 6 -2.33 4.94 -7.84
N GLU A 7 -2.91 4.17 -8.74
CA GLU A 7 -3.91 4.63 -9.70
C GLU A 7 -5.19 3.79 -9.52
N PRO A 8 -6.38 4.38 -9.60
CA PRO A 8 -7.62 3.69 -9.24
C PRO A 8 -8.06 2.63 -10.27
N ASP A 9 -7.58 2.69 -11.50
CA ASP A 9 -8.08 1.87 -12.61
C ASP A 9 -6.98 1.18 -13.45
N ASP A 10 -5.73 1.22 -13.01
CA ASP A 10 -4.60 0.59 -13.73
C ASP A 10 -4.62 -0.95 -13.65
N GLY A 11 -5.53 -1.52 -12.88
CA GLY A 11 -5.68 -2.96 -12.69
C GLY A 11 -4.60 -3.58 -11.81
N LEU A 12 -3.93 -2.77 -10.99
CA LEU A 12 -2.86 -3.19 -10.09
C LEU A 12 -3.21 -2.81 -8.65
N ILE A 13 -2.71 -3.61 -7.70
CA ILE A 13 -2.72 -3.28 -6.28
C ILE A 13 -1.32 -2.88 -5.85
N GLY A 14 -1.23 -1.81 -5.05
CA GLY A 14 0.00 -1.41 -4.39
C GLY A 14 0.30 -2.33 -3.21
N VAL A 15 1.48 -2.93 -3.20
CA VAL A 15 1.96 -3.77 -2.09
C VAL A 15 3.21 -3.13 -1.50
N VAL A 16 3.16 -2.83 -0.21
CA VAL A 16 4.31 -2.32 0.56
C VAL A 16 4.71 -3.36 1.58
N VAL A 17 5.97 -3.80 1.51
CA VAL A 17 6.55 -4.75 2.46
C VAL A 17 7.59 -4.02 3.27
N MET A 18 7.43 -4.05 4.60
CA MET A 18 8.42 -3.59 5.56
C MET A 18 9.18 -4.80 6.10
N PRO A 19 10.45 -5.02 5.69
CA PRO A 19 11.31 -6.02 6.31
C PRO A 19 11.51 -5.73 7.80
N VAL A 20 12.02 -6.73 8.53
CA VAL A 20 12.46 -6.51 9.91
C VAL A 20 13.52 -5.42 9.93
N THR A 21 13.24 -4.34 10.65
CA THR A 21 14.13 -3.18 10.74
C THR A 21 14.08 -2.54 12.14
N THR A 22 14.85 -1.46 12.33
CA THR A 22 14.94 -0.71 13.57
C THR A 22 13.62 0.02 13.89
N ARG A 23 13.35 0.21 15.18
CA ARG A 23 12.16 0.97 15.62
C ARG A 23 12.16 2.41 15.10
N ALA A 24 13.34 3.02 14.98
CA ALA A 24 13.50 4.37 14.45
C ALA A 24 12.97 4.45 13.00
N GLU A 25 13.34 3.50 12.14
CA GLU A 25 12.84 3.44 10.77
C GLU A 25 11.33 3.20 10.70
N VAL A 26 10.77 2.36 11.58
CA VAL A 26 9.32 2.17 11.68
C VAL A 26 8.61 3.47 12.02
N PHE A 27 9.13 4.25 12.99
CA PHE A 27 8.55 5.56 13.33
C PHE A 27 8.67 6.57 12.18
N SER A 28 9.81 6.63 11.50
CA SER A 28 9.97 7.47 10.31
C SER A 28 8.99 7.10 9.19
N ALA A 29 8.67 5.81 9.01
CA ALA A 29 7.68 5.36 8.04
C ALA A 29 6.26 5.82 8.41
N ILE A 30 5.89 5.75 9.70
CA ILE A 30 4.58 6.22 10.17
C ILE A 30 4.43 7.73 9.93
N ASP A 31 5.45 8.51 10.30
CA ASP A 31 5.46 9.98 10.16
C ASP A 31 5.40 10.43 8.69
N GLY A 32 6.07 9.69 7.80
CA GLY A 32 6.08 9.96 6.36
C GLY A 32 4.82 9.51 5.61
N GLY A 33 3.93 8.74 6.23
CA GLY A 33 2.73 8.18 5.58
C GLY A 33 1.78 9.25 4.99
N PRO A 34 1.41 10.30 5.74
CA PRO A 34 0.52 11.35 5.23
C PRO A 34 1.06 12.11 4.02
N SER A 35 2.38 12.27 3.87
CA SER A 35 3.00 12.97 2.73
C SER A 35 3.41 12.05 1.59
N GLY A 36 3.34 10.74 1.76
CA GLY A 36 3.86 9.76 0.79
C GLY A 36 5.38 9.63 0.82
N ALA A 37 6.06 10.21 1.82
CA ALA A 37 7.52 10.11 1.98
C ALA A 37 8.00 8.66 2.16
N THR A 38 7.12 7.76 2.61
CA THR A 38 7.36 6.31 2.68
C THR A 38 7.79 5.68 1.35
N PHE A 39 7.40 6.28 0.22
CA PHE A 39 7.84 5.82 -1.11
C PHE A 39 9.36 5.94 -1.30
N TRP A 40 9.99 6.91 -0.64
CA TRP A 40 11.42 7.18 -0.77
C TRP A 40 12.28 6.50 0.29
N LEU A 41 11.68 5.78 1.24
CA LEU A 41 12.41 5.05 2.27
C LEU A 41 12.98 3.76 1.68
N SER A 42 14.31 3.63 1.66
CA SER A 42 15.01 2.44 1.16
C SER A 42 14.72 1.16 1.95
N SER A 43 14.26 1.30 3.19
CA SER A 43 13.85 0.18 4.05
C SER A 43 12.52 -0.42 3.62
N LEU A 44 11.67 0.29 2.86
CA LEU A 44 10.40 -0.22 2.36
C LEU A 44 10.54 -0.74 0.93
N ARG A 45 9.88 -1.86 0.65
CA ARG A 45 9.80 -2.42 -0.70
C ARG A 45 8.42 -2.17 -1.27
N HIS A 46 8.37 -1.49 -2.41
CA HIS A 46 7.15 -1.13 -3.12
C HIS A 46 6.99 -2.00 -4.36
N TYR A 47 5.80 -2.56 -4.55
CA TYR A 47 5.44 -3.37 -5.71
C TYR A 47 4.07 -2.95 -6.23
N LYS A 48 3.87 -3.07 -7.55
CA LYS A 48 2.54 -3.15 -8.16
C LYS A 48 2.32 -4.56 -8.66
N ALA A 49 1.18 -5.16 -8.32
CA ALA A 49 0.86 -6.54 -8.67
C ALA A 49 -0.56 -6.65 -9.23
N LYS A 50 -0.76 -7.61 -10.16
CA LYS A 50 -2.11 -8.02 -10.60
C LYS A 50 -2.75 -9.02 -9.64
N ALA A 51 -1.91 -9.84 -9.03
CA ALA A 51 -2.28 -10.83 -8.04
C ALA A 51 -1.06 -11.16 -7.16
N TYR A 52 -1.31 -11.60 -5.93
CA TYR A 52 -0.27 -12.13 -5.05
C TYR A 52 -0.84 -13.16 -4.08
N ARG A 53 0.05 -13.95 -3.48
CA ARG A 53 -0.27 -14.93 -2.45
C ARG A 53 0.59 -14.69 -1.23
N VAL A 54 -0.02 -14.74 -0.05
CA VAL A 54 0.67 -14.69 1.23
C VAL A 54 0.62 -16.07 1.86
N LYS A 55 1.81 -16.60 2.16
CA LYS A 55 1.99 -17.83 2.94
C LYS A 55 2.38 -17.48 4.36
N LEU A 56 1.90 -18.27 5.31
CA LEU A 56 2.18 -18.04 6.71
C LEU A 56 3.53 -18.64 7.09
N LEU A 57 4.36 -17.84 7.77
CA LEU A 57 5.61 -18.31 8.39
C LEU A 57 5.44 -18.56 9.91
N SER A 58 4.30 -18.13 10.48
CA SER A 58 3.92 -18.24 11.88
C SER A 58 2.43 -18.58 11.96
N PRO A 59 1.99 -19.42 12.91
CA PRO A 59 0.58 -19.78 13.07
C PRO A 59 -0.30 -18.64 13.60
N GLU A 60 0.30 -17.64 14.26
CA GLU A 60 -0.44 -16.54 14.90
C GLU A 60 0.03 -15.17 14.39
N SER A 61 -0.93 -14.34 14.00
CA SER A 61 -0.76 -12.91 13.74
C SER A 61 -2.11 -12.21 13.54
N ASN A 62 -2.11 -11.00 12.97
CA ASN A 62 -3.29 -10.23 12.65
C ASN A 62 -3.36 -9.91 11.15
N LEU A 63 -4.56 -10.06 10.57
CA LEU A 63 -4.91 -9.56 9.24
C LEU A 63 -6.10 -8.63 9.38
N ALA A 64 -6.03 -7.50 8.68
CA ALA A 64 -7.15 -6.57 8.54
C ALA A 64 -7.44 -6.33 7.06
N VAL A 65 -8.73 -6.32 6.71
CA VAL A 65 -9.24 -6.01 5.38
C VAL A 65 -10.21 -4.83 5.53
N ASP A 66 -9.97 -3.74 4.80
CA ASP A 66 -10.73 -2.48 4.90
C ASP A 66 -10.90 -1.93 6.33
N GLY A 67 -9.94 -2.24 7.21
CA GLY A 67 -9.94 -1.82 8.62
C GLY A 67 -10.63 -2.78 9.59
N GLU A 68 -11.24 -3.86 9.09
CA GLU A 68 -11.89 -4.88 9.92
C GLU A 68 -10.99 -6.10 10.14
N ARG A 69 -11.13 -6.73 11.31
CA ARG A 69 -10.39 -7.96 11.62
C ARG A 69 -10.86 -9.09 10.72
N PHE A 70 -9.92 -9.74 10.05
CA PHE A 70 -10.18 -10.90 9.20
C PHE A 70 -9.45 -12.15 9.76
N PRO A 71 -9.94 -13.38 9.48
CA PRO A 71 -9.22 -14.60 9.82
C PRO A 71 -7.77 -14.58 9.31
N PHE A 72 -6.83 -14.94 10.18
CA PHE A 72 -5.41 -15.00 9.83
C PHE A 72 -5.06 -16.39 9.28
N GLU A 73 -5.27 -16.56 7.98
CA GLU A 73 -4.97 -17.79 7.22
C GLU A 73 -4.17 -17.46 5.95
N GLU A 74 -3.65 -18.48 5.24
CA GLU A 74 -3.05 -18.25 3.92
C GLU A 74 -4.10 -17.69 2.96
N PHE A 75 -3.76 -16.62 2.24
CA PHE A 75 -4.71 -15.96 1.35
C PHE A 75 -4.07 -15.57 0.02
N GLN A 76 -4.92 -15.34 -0.96
CA GLN A 76 -4.55 -14.80 -2.26
C GLN A 76 -5.42 -13.58 -2.58
N VAL A 77 -4.84 -12.64 -3.31
CA VAL A 77 -5.50 -11.42 -3.77
C VAL A 77 -5.37 -11.35 -5.28
N GLU A 78 -6.47 -11.06 -5.95
CA GLU A 78 -6.55 -10.84 -7.40
C GLU A 78 -7.30 -9.54 -7.66
N VAL A 79 -6.74 -8.71 -8.54
CA VAL A 79 -7.31 -7.40 -8.88
C VAL A 79 -8.21 -7.53 -10.09
N TYR A 80 -9.47 -7.12 -9.91
CA TYR A 80 -10.43 -6.97 -11.00
C TYR A 80 -10.42 -5.51 -11.49
N PRO A 81 -9.89 -5.22 -12.69
CA PRO A 81 -9.80 -3.85 -13.18
C PRO A 81 -11.20 -3.28 -13.46
N ARG A 82 -11.42 -2.02 -13.07
CA ARG A 82 -12.61 -1.23 -13.45
C ARG A 82 -13.96 -1.89 -13.05
N LEU A 83 -14.00 -2.53 -11.89
CA LEU A 83 -15.20 -3.25 -11.41
C LEU A 83 -16.40 -2.33 -11.12
N GLY A 84 -16.15 -1.05 -10.79
CA GLY A 84 -17.18 -0.08 -10.45
C GLY A 84 -16.92 1.30 -11.05
N THR A 85 -17.97 2.12 -11.13
CA THR A 85 -17.89 3.53 -11.53
C THR A 85 -18.32 4.40 -10.36
N PHE A 86 -17.45 5.34 -9.98
CA PHE A 86 -17.66 6.24 -8.85
C PHE A 86 -17.76 7.69 -9.32
N LEU A 87 -18.46 8.53 -8.55
CA LEU A 87 -18.48 9.97 -8.78
C LEU A 87 -17.17 10.60 -8.30
N SER A 88 -16.58 11.48 -9.10
CA SER A 88 -15.38 12.26 -8.74
C SER A 88 -15.65 13.74 -8.93
N CYS A 89 -15.26 14.56 -7.96
CA CYS A 89 -15.39 16.01 -8.01
C CYS A 89 -14.56 16.65 -9.13
N TYR A 90 -13.46 16.00 -9.53
CA TYR A 90 -12.46 16.58 -10.45
C TYR A 90 -12.33 15.81 -11.77
N GLY A 91 -13.09 14.71 -11.96
CA GLY A 91 -12.97 13.86 -13.15
C GLY A 91 -11.62 13.16 -13.30
N ARG A 92 -10.77 13.20 -12.27
CA ARG A 92 -9.46 12.56 -12.20
C ARG A 92 -9.19 12.02 -10.80
N TYR A 93 -8.19 11.16 -10.67
CA TYR A 93 -7.64 10.81 -9.39
C TYR A 93 -6.80 11.97 -8.85
N ALA A 94 -7.31 12.66 -7.83
CA ALA A 94 -6.68 13.86 -7.28
C ALA A 94 -5.74 13.48 -6.13
N VAL A 95 -4.46 13.31 -6.46
CA VAL A 95 -3.40 13.01 -5.49
C VAL A 95 -2.41 14.16 -5.39
N ASP A 96 -2.22 14.66 -4.18
CA ASP A 96 -1.18 15.63 -3.86
C ASP A 96 0.09 14.85 -3.48
N PHE A 97 0.82 14.41 -4.50
CA PHE A 97 2.15 13.82 -4.32
C PHE A 97 3.22 14.71 -4.94
N LEU A 98 4.06 15.27 -4.07
CA LEU A 98 5.23 16.03 -4.51
C LEU A 98 6.31 15.04 -4.93
N VAL A 99 6.59 15.01 -6.24
CA VAL A 99 7.79 14.34 -6.76
C VAL A 99 8.99 14.94 -6.04
N ARG A 100 9.82 14.06 -5.46
CA ARG A 100 10.91 14.37 -4.53
C ARG A 100 11.55 15.75 -4.84
N PRO A 101 11.54 16.72 -3.92
CA PRO A 101 12.27 17.97 -4.13
C PRO A 101 13.72 17.63 -4.44
N GLU A 102 14.26 18.23 -5.51
CA GLU A 102 15.67 18.10 -5.84
C GLU A 102 16.49 18.59 -4.64
N THR A 103 17.39 17.74 -4.16
CA THR A 103 18.41 18.09 -3.17
C THR A 103 19.43 19.04 -3.75
#